data_AF-A0A1G1FY28-F1
#
_entry.id   AF-A0A1G1FY28-F1
#
_cell.length_a   1.000
_cell.length_b   1.000
_cell.length_c   1.000
_cell.angle_alpha   90.00
_cell.angle_beta   90.00
_cell.angle_gamma   90.00
#
_symmetry.space_group_name_H-M   'P 1'
#
loop_
_entity.id
_entity.type
_entity.pdbx_description
1 polymer ?
#
loop_
_entity_poly.entity_id
_entity_poly.type
_entity_poly.pdbx_seq_one_letter_code
_entity_poly.pdbx_strand_id
1 'polypeptide(L)'
;MESSINLEHEKKKNIRIALGVASIGVLGFFIIYIVFFAIMFFLPWTLFGFFPFPSFSEEVAGINGDLIIFSKGINFKGVTYKKPPEEKMALRIYNGQFLSEPEEIKPFESLYATENKIYFFDKGLYRTFNLREWKEFKNSAIGSSPKGAVGTEGIWVLSKIKSKPVIFQQGIFSENYYVINGEQITGPFRISKPFFLSSALWKILFITVSSTAIFYILVFLLSILIRKFKLKTWRIDSMEYEFASLFRRFLAKTIDSILLIIPVSIPLYFALKEDIYFDNPFILFALTIFSSVLIILGSFFYYSILEGLWGKTIGKMMCGIIVLKDDFTKCNIWRGFLRNFMRIIDNFIYYLVAVVTMAGTMKWQRLGDLAAGTVVVRDRVKKG
;
A
#
# COMPACT_ATOMS: atom_id res chain seq x y z
N MET A 1 41.23 -37.76 -14.39
CA MET A 1 40.22 -38.65 -13.76
C MET A 1 38.90 -37.91 -13.74
N GLU A 2 38.11 -38.07 -14.81
CA GLU A 2 36.72 -37.61 -14.82
C GLU A 2 35.96 -38.45 -13.81
N SER A 3 35.51 -37.84 -12.70
CA SER A 3 34.43 -38.47 -11.95
C SER A 3 33.19 -38.34 -12.83
N SER A 4 32.73 -39.46 -13.37
CA SER A 4 31.45 -39.52 -14.05
C SER A 4 30.37 -39.19 -13.02
N ILE A 5 29.98 -37.92 -12.97
CA ILE A 5 28.93 -37.44 -12.07
C ILE A 5 27.71 -38.33 -12.28
N ASN A 6 27.31 -39.08 -11.25
CA ASN A 6 26.14 -39.93 -11.30
C ASN A 6 24.88 -39.04 -11.34
N LEU A 7 24.38 -38.79 -12.55
CA LEU A 7 23.25 -37.89 -12.82
C LEU A 7 21.96 -38.35 -12.11
N GLU A 8 21.75 -39.66 -12.00
CA GLU A 8 20.62 -40.27 -11.26
C GLU A 8 20.67 -39.91 -9.78
N HIS A 9 21.84 -40.02 -9.16
CA HIS A 9 22.06 -39.68 -7.75
C HIS A 9 21.83 -38.18 -7.50
N GLU A 10 22.42 -37.31 -8.33
CA GLU A 10 22.25 -35.86 -8.20
C GLU A 10 20.80 -35.41 -8.47
N LYS A 11 20.08 -36.06 -9.38
CA LYS A 11 18.65 -35.80 -9.61
C LYS A 11 17.82 -36.11 -8.35
N LYS A 12 17.99 -37.28 -7.74
CA LYS A 12 17.29 -37.66 -6.50
C LYS A 12 17.61 -36.69 -5.34
N LYS A 13 18.88 -36.30 -5.22
CA LYS A 13 19.33 -35.31 -4.22
C LYS A 13 18.69 -33.93 -4.43
N ASN A 14 18.64 -33.43 -5.67
CA ASN A 14 18.01 -32.14 -6.00
C ASN A 14 16.50 -32.13 -5.69
N ILE A 15 15.80 -33.23 -5.95
CA ILE A 15 14.37 -33.37 -5.60
C ILE A 15 14.16 -33.25 -4.08
N ARG A 16 15.00 -33.90 -3.26
CA ARG A 16 14.93 -33.77 -1.79
C ARG A 16 15.13 -32.34 -1.31
N ILE A 17 16.10 -31.62 -1.90
CA ILE A 17 16.34 -30.20 -1.59
C ILE A 17 15.12 -29.36 -1.99
N ALA A 18 14.54 -29.60 -3.17
CA ALA A 18 13.35 -28.89 -3.64
C ALA A 18 12.15 -29.08 -2.70
N LEU A 19 11.92 -30.31 -2.23
CA LEU A 19 10.88 -30.60 -1.22
C LEU A 19 11.13 -29.86 0.09
N GLY A 20 12.37 -29.84 0.60
CA GLY A 20 12.72 -29.09 1.81
C GLY A 20 12.48 -27.59 1.66
N VAL A 21 12.89 -27.01 0.53
CA VAL A 21 12.67 -25.58 0.22
C VAL A 21 11.17 -25.27 0.08
N ALA A 22 10.41 -26.15 -0.59
CA ALA A 22 8.96 -26.00 -0.74
C ALA A 22 8.28 -26.00 0.65
N SER A 23 8.60 -26.98 1.51
CA SER A 23 8.05 -27.07 2.85
C SER A 23 8.34 -25.82 3.67
N ILE A 24 9.59 -25.35 3.70
CA ILE A 24 9.98 -24.13 4.43
C ILE A 24 9.22 -22.91 3.90
N GLY A 25 9.14 -22.75 2.58
CA GLY A 25 8.46 -21.63 1.95
C GLY A 25 6.95 -21.62 2.22
N VAL A 26 6.29 -22.77 2.11
CA VAL A 26 4.85 -22.91 2.37
C VAL A 26 4.56 -22.68 3.86
N LEU A 27 5.27 -23.36 4.77
CA LEU A 27 5.10 -23.17 6.22
C LEU A 27 5.34 -21.72 6.64
N GLY A 28 6.41 -21.10 6.15
CA GLY A 28 6.72 -19.69 6.44
C GLY A 28 5.61 -18.75 5.95
N PHE A 29 5.08 -18.97 4.74
CA PHE A 29 3.98 -18.20 4.20
C PHE A 29 2.70 -18.34 5.05
N PHE A 30 2.31 -19.56 5.40
CA PHE A 30 1.14 -19.81 6.24
C PHE A 30 1.30 -19.24 7.64
N ILE A 31 2.48 -19.34 8.27
CA ILE A 31 2.73 -18.76 9.60
C ILE A 31 2.57 -17.24 9.56
N ILE A 32 3.17 -16.56 8.57
CA ILE A 32 3.01 -15.11 8.41
C ILE A 32 1.54 -14.74 8.24
N TYR A 33 0.81 -15.49 7.42
CA TYR A 33 -0.61 -15.23 7.16
C TYR A 33 -1.47 -15.48 8.40
N ILE A 34 -1.25 -16.58 9.13
CA ILE A 34 -1.94 -16.91 10.38
C ILE A 34 -1.64 -15.84 11.44
N VAL A 35 -0.39 -15.41 11.59
CA VAL A 35 -0.03 -14.34 12.54
C VAL A 35 -0.72 -13.03 12.14
N PHE A 36 -0.68 -12.66 10.86
CA PHE A 36 -1.35 -11.46 10.36
C PHE A 36 -2.87 -11.51 10.59
N PHE A 37 -3.51 -12.64 10.26
CA PHE A 37 -4.96 -12.83 10.49
C PHE A 37 -5.31 -12.90 11.97
N ALA A 38 -4.47 -13.53 12.81
CA ALA A 38 -4.67 -13.54 14.25
C ALA A 38 -4.58 -12.12 14.82
N ILE A 39 -3.63 -11.30 14.35
CA ILE A 39 -3.56 -9.88 14.72
C ILE A 39 -4.82 -9.15 14.23
N MET A 40 -5.26 -9.37 12.99
CA MET A 40 -6.50 -8.76 12.49
C MET A 40 -7.76 -9.19 13.27
N PHE A 41 -7.85 -10.45 13.69
CA PHE A 41 -9.04 -11.00 14.33
C PHE A 41 -9.09 -10.68 15.82
N PHE A 42 -7.98 -10.86 16.54
CA PHE A 42 -7.91 -10.64 17.98
C PHE A 42 -7.55 -9.20 18.36
N LEU A 43 -6.88 -8.46 17.46
CA LEU A 43 -6.40 -7.10 17.69
C LEU A 43 -6.68 -6.17 16.47
N PRO A 44 -7.89 -6.17 15.86
CA PRO A 44 -8.17 -5.40 14.64
C PRO A 44 -7.81 -3.91 14.79
N TRP A 45 -8.12 -3.37 15.97
CA TRP A 45 -7.97 -1.95 16.27
C TRP A 45 -6.52 -1.52 16.49
N THR A 46 -5.59 -2.44 16.82
CA THR A 46 -4.18 -2.08 16.96
C THR A 46 -3.55 -1.78 15.61
N LEU A 47 -3.89 -2.56 14.57
CA LEU A 47 -3.50 -2.28 13.19
C LEU A 47 -3.99 -0.89 12.76
N PHE A 48 -5.25 -0.58 13.04
CA PHE A 48 -5.83 0.74 12.77
C PHE A 48 -5.19 1.87 13.59
N GLY A 49 -4.81 1.63 14.85
CA GLY A 49 -4.08 2.61 15.66
C GLY A 49 -2.71 3.02 15.10
N PHE A 50 -2.10 2.21 14.23
CA PHE A 50 -0.89 2.61 13.50
C PHE A 50 -1.17 3.58 12.35
N PHE A 51 -2.39 3.58 11.81
CA PHE A 51 -2.82 4.45 10.72
C PHE A 51 -3.50 5.70 11.29
N PRO A 52 -3.02 6.91 10.97
CA PRO A 52 -3.75 8.10 11.34
C PRO A 52 -5.01 8.20 10.47
N PHE A 53 -6.16 8.18 11.11
CA PHE A 53 -7.41 8.49 10.43
C PHE A 53 -7.55 10.01 10.33
N PRO A 54 -7.97 10.53 9.17
CA PRO A 54 -8.24 11.95 9.04
C PRO A 54 -9.35 12.36 10.03
N SER A 55 -9.20 13.52 10.66
CA SER A 55 -10.32 14.22 11.27
C SER A 55 -11.16 14.81 10.15
N PHE A 56 -12.45 14.50 10.13
CA PHE A 56 -13.38 15.00 9.12
C PHE A 56 -14.05 16.26 9.66
N SER A 57 -14.08 17.33 8.88
CA SER A 57 -14.88 18.50 9.24
C SER A 57 -16.34 18.16 9.05
N GLU A 58 -17.11 18.21 10.15
CA GLU A 58 -18.53 17.85 10.12
C GLU A 58 -19.41 19.06 9.83
N GLU A 59 -19.09 20.22 10.41
CA GLU A 59 -19.95 21.40 10.33
C GLU A 59 -19.17 22.70 10.56
N VAL A 60 -19.75 23.83 10.13
CA VAL A 60 -19.18 25.16 10.31
C VAL A 60 -20.27 26.13 10.77
N ALA A 61 -19.96 26.99 11.73
CA ALA A 61 -20.87 27.99 12.27
C ALA A 61 -20.21 29.37 12.34
N GLY A 62 -20.97 30.44 12.14
CA GLY A 62 -20.51 31.81 12.34
C GLY A 62 -21.02 32.39 13.65
N ILE A 63 -20.18 33.09 14.40
CA ILE A 63 -20.56 33.81 15.62
C ILE A 63 -19.73 35.09 15.74
N ASN A 64 -20.35 36.26 15.93
CA ASN A 64 -19.63 37.54 16.05
C ASN A 64 -18.55 37.84 14.97
N GLY A 65 -18.68 37.30 13.75
CA GLY A 65 -17.68 37.45 12.69
C GLY A 65 -16.54 36.41 12.73
N ASP A 66 -16.47 35.59 13.77
CA ASP A 66 -15.57 34.43 13.84
C ASP A 66 -16.23 33.19 13.21
N LEU A 67 -15.42 32.40 12.51
CA LEU A 67 -15.81 31.12 11.94
C LEU A 67 -15.42 29.98 12.89
N ILE A 68 -16.39 29.18 13.30
CA ILE A 68 -16.19 28.00 14.13
C ILE A 68 -16.25 26.75 13.25
N ILE A 69 -15.17 25.98 13.26
CA ILE A 69 -15.04 24.72 12.51
C ILE A 69 -15.15 23.56 13.48
N PHE A 70 -16.08 22.65 13.22
CA PHE A 70 -16.25 21.42 13.97
C PHE A 70 -15.65 20.25 13.20
N SER A 71 -14.81 19.48 13.89
CA SER A 71 -14.14 18.31 13.32
C SER A 71 -14.37 17.08 14.18
N LYS A 72 -14.56 15.93 13.52
CA LYS A 72 -14.73 14.63 14.15
C LYS A 72 -13.52 13.75 13.88
N GLY A 73 -12.92 13.25 14.94
CA GLY A 73 -11.86 12.27 14.91
C GLY A 73 -12.28 10.98 15.60
N ILE A 74 -11.61 9.88 15.25
CA ILE A 74 -11.81 8.59 15.92
C ILE A 74 -10.57 8.30 16.77
N ASN A 75 -10.78 8.06 18.07
CA ASN A 75 -9.69 7.69 18.97
C ASN A 75 -9.58 6.17 19.12
N PHE A 76 -8.45 5.62 18.68
CA PHE A 76 -8.16 4.19 18.76
C PHE A 76 -7.36 3.78 20.01
N LYS A 77 -7.03 4.70 20.93
CA LYS A 77 -6.30 4.37 22.15
C LYS A 77 -7.16 3.54 23.11
N GLY A 78 -6.66 2.37 23.52
CA GLY A 78 -7.32 1.51 24.52
C GLY A 78 -8.55 0.75 23.99
N VAL A 79 -8.72 0.69 22.67
CA VAL A 79 -9.87 0.03 22.02
C VAL A 79 -9.69 -1.49 22.05
N THR A 80 -10.75 -2.19 22.43
CA THR A 80 -10.82 -3.66 22.46
C THR A 80 -12.09 -4.13 21.76
N TYR A 81 -12.22 -5.42 21.47
CA TYR A 81 -13.46 -5.95 20.89
C TYR A 81 -14.72 -5.61 21.72
N LYS A 82 -14.59 -5.53 23.04
CA LYS A 82 -15.68 -5.17 23.96
C LYS A 82 -15.88 -3.66 24.13
N LYS A 83 -14.89 -2.84 23.74
CA LYS A 83 -14.92 -1.38 23.87
C LYS A 83 -14.61 -0.75 22.51
N PRO A 84 -15.62 -0.42 21.69
CA PRO A 84 -15.42 0.17 20.37
C PRO A 84 -14.70 1.53 20.47
N PRO A 85 -14.09 2.01 19.37
CA PRO A 85 -13.41 3.29 19.35
C PRO A 85 -14.36 4.44 19.68
N GLU A 86 -13.87 5.38 20.50
CA GLU A 86 -14.64 6.55 20.92
C GLU A 86 -14.50 7.65 19.86
N GLU A 87 -15.64 8.24 19.49
CA GLU A 87 -15.68 9.43 18.64
C GLU A 87 -15.32 10.64 19.48
N LYS A 88 -14.36 11.44 19.01
CA LYS A 88 -13.98 12.71 19.61
C LYS A 88 -14.33 13.84 18.67
N MET A 89 -15.11 14.80 19.16
CA MET A 89 -15.34 16.05 18.45
C MET A 89 -14.38 17.13 18.96
N ALA A 90 -13.90 17.96 18.06
CA ALA A 90 -13.06 19.10 18.36
C ALA A 90 -13.57 20.35 17.64
N LEU A 91 -13.52 21.47 18.34
CA LEU A 91 -13.89 22.79 17.86
C LEU A 91 -12.62 23.61 17.61
N ARG A 92 -12.60 24.41 16.55
CA ARG A 92 -11.58 25.44 16.31
C ARG A 92 -12.24 26.75 15.90
N ILE A 93 -11.66 27.86 16.32
CA ILE A 93 -12.13 29.20 16.03
C ILE A 93 -11.16 29.85 15.04
N TYR A 94 -11.68 30.39 13.96
CA TYR A 94 -10.96 31.15 12.96
C TYR A 94 -11.50 32.58 12.90
N ASN A 95 -10.67 33.54 13.27
CA ASN A 95 -11.04 34.96 13.35
C ASN A 95 -10.67 35.76 12.09
N GLY A 96 -10.50 35.09 10.94
CA GLY A 96 -10.06 35.71 9.69
C GLY A 96 -8.53 35.85 9.55
N GLN A 97 -7.75 35.67 10.61
CA GLN A 97 -6.28 35.77 10.56
C GLN A 97 -5.58 34.55 11.17
N PHE A 98 -6.12 33.98 12.25
CA PHE A 98 -5.53 32.89 13.01
C PHE A 98 -6.56 31.80 13.29
N LEU A 99 -6.11 30.54 13.30
CA LEU A 99 -6.90 29.37 13.67
C LEU A 99 -6.48 28.87 15.06
N SER A 100 -7.43 28.78 15.99
CA SER A 100 -7.18 28.33 17.36
C SER A 100 -6.74 26.87 17.43
N GLU A 101 -6.11 26.51 18.56
CA GLU A 101 -5.87 25.11 18.91
C GLU A 101 -7.20 24.35 19.05
N PRO A 102 -7.22 23.03 18.75
CA PRO A 102 -8.42 22.21 18.88
C PRO A 102 -8.85 22.07 20.35
N GLU A 103 -10.06 22.51 20.65
CA GLU A 103 -10.72 22.27 21.93
C GLU A 103 -11.63 21.04 21.82
N GLU A 104 -11.46 20.05 22.69
CA GLU A 104 -12.29 18.84 22.69
C GLU A 104 -13.70 19.14 23.24
N ILE A 105 -14.73 18.79 22.48
CA ILE A 105 -16.13 19.02 22.83
C ILE A 105 -16.91 17.70 22.87
N LYS A 106 -18.00 17.68 23.63
CA LYS A 106 -18.91 16.52 23.63
C LYS A 106 -19.65 16.44 22.29
N PRO A 107 -19.88 15.23 21.76
CA PRO A 107 -20.55 15.01 20.49
C PRO A 107 -21.96 15.61 20.47
N PHE A 108 -22.44 16.07 19.31
CA PHE A 108 -23.78 16.62 19.12
C PHE A 108 -24.46 16.05 17.87
N GLU A 109 -25.80 16.02 17.83
CA GLU A 109 -26.57 15.52 16.66
C GLU A 109 -26.85 16.61 15.62
N SER A 110 -27.05 17.84 16.07
CA SER A 110 -27.13 19.01 15.19
C SER A 110 -26.77 20.28 15.94
N LEU A 111 -26.44 21.33 15.20
CA LEU A 111 -26.25 22.67 15.76
C LEU A 111 -27.12 23.72 15.06
N TYR A 112 -27.32 24.83 15.76
CA TYR A 112 -27.88 26.05 15.20
C TYR A 112 -27.11 27.26 15.73
N ALA A 113 -26.52 28.04 14.83
CA ALA A 113 -25.77 29.23 15.17
C ALA A 113 -26.67 30.48 15.16
N THR A 114 -26.52 31.31 16.17
CA THR A 114 -27.07 32.68 16.22
C THR A 114 -25.90 33.66 16.29
N GLU A 115 -26.18 34.96 16.13
CA GLU A 115 -25.14 36.00 16.18
C GLU A 115 -24.25 35.90 17.43
N ASN A 116 -24.84 35.55 18.58
CA ASN A 116 -24.16 35.60 19.87
C ASN A 116 -23.87 34.25 20.51
N LYS A 117 -24.50 33.15 20.06
CA LYS A 117 -24.39 31.79 20.65
C LYS A 117 -24.64 30.68 19.63
N ILE A 118 -24.02 29.52 19.83
CA ILE A 118 -24.36 28.27 19.14
C ILE A 118 -25.17 27.38 20.07
N TYR A 119 -26.24 26.80 19.54
CA TYR A 119 -27.08 25.80 20.19
C TYR A 119 -26.71 24.43 19.63
N PHE A 120 -26.44 23.47 20.51
CA PHE A 120 -26.17 22.08 20.16
C PHE A 120 -27.31 21.22 20.69
N PHE A 121 -27.87 20.35 19.85
CA PHE A 121 -29.02 19.53 20.21
C PHE A 121 -28.62 18.06 20.28
N ASP A 122 -29.12 17.38 21.32
CA ASP A 122 -28.96 15.95 21.56
C ASP A 122 -30.27 15.35 22.06
N LYS A 123 -30.37 14.02 22.07
CA LYS A 123 -31.56 13.36 22.63
C LYS A 123 -31.74 13.75 24.11
N GLY A 124 -32.86 14.40 24.42
CA GLY A 124 -33.23 14.78 25.78
C GLY A 124 -32.53 16.02 26.36
N LEU A 125 -31.70 16.72 25.60
CA LEU A 125 -31.02 17.94 26.06
C LEU A 125 -30.58 18.86 24.92
N TYR A 126 -30.28 20.12 25.25
CA TYR A 126 -29.53 21.02 24.38
C TYR A 126 -28.46 21.77 25.18
N ARG A 127 -27.39 22.19 24.50
CA ARG A 127 -26.28 22.97 25.06
C ARG A 127 -26.14 24.28 24.33
N THR A 128 -25.63 25.30 25.01
CA THR A 128 -25.31 26.60 24.39
C THR A 128 -23.85 26.97 24.62
N PHE A 129 -23.20 27.50 23.59
CA PHE A 129 -21.82 28.01 23.64
C PHE A 129 -21.76 29.45 23.13
N ASN A 130 -21.09 30.34 23.84
CA ASN A 130 -20.96 31.76 23.49
C ASN A 130 -19.49 32.22 23.39
N LEU A 131 -18.58 31.31 23.02
CA LEU A 131 -17.11 31.50 23.04
C LEU A 131 -16.46 31.61 24.41
N ARG A 132 -17.23 31.68 25.51
CA ARG A 132 -16.69 31.84 26.88
C ARG A 132 -17.24 30.82 27.86
N GLU A 133 -18.51 30.47 27.74
CA GLU A 133 -19.23 29.61 28.66
C GLU A 133 -20.01 28.52 27.91
N TRP A 134 -20.10 27.36 28.55
CA TRP A 134 -21.01 26.28 28.18
C TRP A 134 -22.17 26.22 29.18
N LYS A 135 -23.40 26.11 28.67
CA LYS A 135 -24.60 25.84 29.48
C LYS A 135 -25.35 24.65 28.92
N GLU A 136 -25.86 23.78 29.81
CA GLU A 136 -26.59 22.55 29.46
C GLU A 136 -28.01 22.62 30.01
N PHE A 137 -28.99 22.25 29.19
CA PHE A 137 -30.41 22.29 29.51
C PHE A 137 -31.04 20.95 29.14
N LYS A 138 -31.59 20.25 30.15
CA LYS A 138 -32.23 18.94 29.95
C LYS A 138 -33.73 19.11 29.70
N ASN A 139 -34.24 18.46 28.65
CA ASN A 139 -35.66 18.46 28.32
C ASN A 139 -36.04 17.14 27.64
N SER A 140 -36.87 16.35 28.33
CA SER A 140 -37.34 15.04 27.86
C SER A 140 -38.19 15.08 26.59
N ALA A 141 -38.67 16.25 26.17
CA ALA A 141 -39.41 16.44 24.92
C ALA A 141 -38.52 16.38 23.66
N ILE A 142 -37.19 16.44 23.79
CA ILE A 142 -36.27 16.39 22.66
C ILE A 142 -36.03 14.93 22.24
N GLY A 143 -36.54 14.56 21.06
CA GLY A 143 -36.48 13.21 20.50
C GLY A 143 -35.08 12.77 20.03
N SER A 144 -34.99 11.62 19.34
CA SER A 144 -33.72 10.93 19.07
C SER A 144 -32.87 11.47 17.92
N SER A 145 -33.37 12.45 17.16
CA SER A 145 -32.63 13.10 16.06
C SER A 145 -33.09 14.55 15.94
N PRO A 146 -32.77 15.40 16.92
CA PRO A 146 -33.25 16.76 16.94
C PRO A 146 -32.52 17.62 15.90
N LYS A 147 -33.27 18.47 15.19
CA LYS A 147 -32.79 19.59 14.40
C LYS A 147 -33.45 20.85 14.94
N GLY A 148 -32.66 21.68 15.61
CA GLY A 148 -33.15 22.92 16.19
C GLY A 148 -33.05 24.10 15.25
N ALA A 149 -33.95 25.06 15.43
CA ALA A 149 -33.90 26.40 14.88
C ALA A 149 -34.31 27.41 15.96
N VAL A 150 -33.65 28.56 16.03
CA VAL A 150 -34.00 29.62 16.97
C VAL A 150 -34.74 30.72 16.20
N GLY A 151 -36.00 30.97 16.58
CA GLY A 151 -36.85 32.02 16.02
C GLY A 151 -37.12 33.13 17.02
N THR A 152 -37.81 34.19 16.59
CA THR A 152 -38.09 35.39 17.39
C THR A 152 -38.87 35.12 18.68
N GLU A 153 -39.70 34.06 18.71
CA GLU A 153 -40.51 33.70 19.88
C GLU A 153 -39.95 32.53 20.71
N GLY A 154 -38.80 31.96 20.34
CA GLY A 154 -38.17 30.88 21.11
C GLY A 154 -37.40 29.84 20.29
N ILE A 155 -37.04 28.75 20.96
CA ILE A 155 -36.29 27.62 20.38
C ILE A 155 -37.28 26.58 19.84
N TRP A 156 -37.17 26.26 18.56
CA TRP A 156 -37.97 25.26 17.87
C TRP A 156 -37.10 24.03 17.61
N VAL A 157 -37.56 22.83 17.93
CA VAL A 157 -36.79 21.60 17.73
C VAL A 157 -37.63 20.58 16.97
N LEU A 158 -37.26 20.32 15.72
CA LEU A 158 -37.82 19.24 14.91
C LEU A 158 -37.14 17.93 15.30
N SER A 159 -37.88 16.92 15.74
CA SER A 159 -37.29 15.61 16.05
C SER A 159 -38.13 14.46 15.49
N LYS A 160 -37.48 13.37 15.07
CA LYS A 160 -38.19 12.21 14.52
C LYS A 160 -38.85 11.38 15.62
N ILE A 161 -40.11 11.03 15.39
CA ILE A 161 -40.75 9.83 15.91
C ILE A 161 -41.26 9.05 14.68
N LYS A 162 -40.68 7.87 14.37
CA LYS A 162 -41.09 6.93 13.31
C LYS A 162 -40.86 7.31 11.81
N SER A 163 -39.62 7.72 11.44
CA SER A 163 -38.92 7.34 10.18
C SER A 163 -39.40 7.79 8.76
N LYS A 164 -38.90 8.95 8.23
CA LYS A 164 -38.32 9.28 6.86
C LYS A 164 -38.55 10.78 6.48
N PRO A 165 -37.72 11.51 5.67
CA PRO A 165 -36.74 11.10 4.63
C PRO A 165 -35.26 11.54 4.86
N VAL A 166 -34.41 11.37 3.82
CA VAL A 166 -32.91 11.39 3.71
C VAL A 166 -32.49 11.88 2.30
N ILE A 167 -31.34 12.59 2.13
CA ILE A 167 -30.30 12.42 1.05
C ILE A 167 -28.90 12.84 1.57
N PHE A 168 -27.86 12.11 1.14
CA PHE A 168 -26.42 12.10 1.49
C PHE A 168 -25.52 12.61 0.33
N GLN A 169 -24.28 13.06 0.62
CA GLN A 169 -23.11 12.70 -0.22
C GLN A 169 -21.78 12.68 0.57
N GLN A 170 -20.96 11.68 0.24
CA GLN A 170 -19.68 11.29 0.83
C GLN A 170 -18.54 11.52 -0.18
N GLY A 171 -17.39 12.04 0.25
CA GLY A 171 -16.18 12.22 -0.57
C GLY A 171 -14.91 11.90 0.24
N ILE A 172 -13.88 11.33 -0.39
CA ILE A 172 -12.71 10.74 0.29
C ILE A 172 -11.44 11.61 0.21
N PHE A 173 -11.43 12.77 -0.46
CA PHE A 173 -10.22 13.59 -0.51
C PHE A 173 -10.46 15.11 -0.53
N SER A 174 -9.53 15.81 0.15
CA SER A 174 -9.34 17.26 0.32
C SER A 174 -10.56 18.14 0.63
N GLU A 175 -10.57 18.70 1.85
CA GLU A 175 -11.39 19.87 2.18
C GLU A 175 -10.68 21.14 1.64
N ASN A 176 -11.23 21.71 0.58
CA ASN A 176 -10.92 23.06 0.12
C ASN A 176 -11.99 24.00 0.67
N TYR A 177 -11.58 25.02 1.43
CA TYR A 177 -12.50 25.99 2.02
C TYR A 177 -12.60 27.22 1.15
N TYR A 178 -13.82 27.67 0.91
CA TYR A 178 -14.12 28.91 0.19
C TYR A 178 -14.80 29.87 1.15
N VAL A 179 -14.29 31.09 1.23
CA VAL A 179 -14.90 32.17 2.01
C VAL A 179 -15.72 33.03 1.05
N ILE A 180 -17.02 33.09 1.28
CA ILE A 180 -17.95 33.92 0.52
C ILE A 180 -18.11 35.25 1.26
N ASN A 181 -17.54 36.32 0.70
CA ASN A 181 -17.71 37.69 1.20
C ASN A 181 -18.59 38.48 0.22
N GLY A 182 -19.91 38.45 0.42
CA GLY A 182 -20.85 39.04 -0.53
C GLY A 182 -20.90 38.26 -1.85
N GLU A 183 -20.75 38.94 -2.99
CA GLU A 183 -20.72 38.30 -4.32
C GLU A 183 -19.33 37.73 -4.70
N GLN A 184 -18.28 38.03 -3.94
CA GLN A 184 -16.93 37.53 -4.21
C GLN A 184 -16.63 36.23 -3.47
N ILE A 185 -16.31 35.18 -4.23
CA ILE A 185 -15.80 33.92 -3.72
C ILE A 185 -14.28 34.05 -3.62
N THR A 186 -13.75 34.03 -2.39
CA THR A 186 -12.31 34.02 -2.12
C THR A 186 -11.86 32.65 -1.63
N GLY A 187 -10.80 32.11 -2.24
CA GLY A 187 -10.31 30.76 -1.96
C GLY A 187 -9.70 30.11 -3.22
N PRO A 188 -9.28 28.83 -3.14
CA PRO A 188 -9.37 27.94 -1.99
C PRO A 188 -8.35 28.31 -0.89
N PHE A 189 -8.82 28.43 0.36
CA PHE A 189 -7.94 28.51 1.52
C PHE A 189 -7.58 27.10 1.97
N ARG A 190 -6.33 26.71 1.75
CA ARG A 190 -5.79 25.49 2.33
C ARG A 190 -5.35 25.81 3.75
N ILE A 191 -6.15 25.40 4.74
CA ILE A 191 -5.65 25.30 6.12
C ILE A 191 -4.45 24.36 6.03
N SER A 192 -3.26 24.87 6.38
CA SER A 192 -2.04 24.07 6.33
C SER A 192 -2.24 22.83 7.19
N LYS A 193 -2.49 21.70 6.52
CA LYS A 193 -2.27 20.39 7.12
C LYS A 193 -0.81 20.42 7.58
N PRO A 194 -0.45 20.07 8.82
CA PRO A 194 0.87 19.50 9.01
C PRO A 194 0.91 18.35 8.01
N PHE A 195 1.78 18.46 7.01
CA PHE A 195 1.85 17.55 5.88
C PHE A 195 1.96 16.11 6.42
N PHE A 196 0.81 15.43 6.49
CA PHE A 196 0.62 14.19 7.25
C PHE A 196 1.28 12.98 6.57
N LEU A 197 1.86 13.22 5.40
CA LEU A 197 2.66 12.24 4.70
C LEU A 197 3.94 11.87 5.45
N SER A 198 4.49 12.71 6.34
CA SER A 198 5.77 12.33 6.98
C SER A 198 5.62 11.16 7.94
N SER A 199 4.80 11.25 9.00
CA SER A 199 4.81 10.22 10.05
C SER A 199 4.18 8.88 9.62
N ALA A 200 3.12 8.91 8.82
CA ALA A 200 2.44 7.70 8.35
C ALA A 200 3.14 7.06 7.16
N LEU A 201 3.61 7.84 6.18
CA LEU A 201 4.42 7.23 5.11
C LEU A 201 5.71 6.70 5.68
N TRP A 202 6.37 7.37 6.62
CA TRP A 202 7.61 6.81 7.15
C TRP A 202 7.37 5.48 7.87
N LYS A 203 6.21 5.29 8.52
CA LYS A 203 5.80 3.99 9.09
C LYS A 203 5.46 2.95 8.01
N ILE A 204 4.67 3.30 7.00
CA ILE A 204 4.32 2.39 5.89
C ILE A 204 5.57 2.00 5.11
N LEU A 205 6.44 2.97 4.83
CA LEU A 205 7.70 2.82 4.12
C LEU A 205 8.68 2.03 4.98
N PHE A 206 8.75 2.27 6.30
CA PHE A 206 9.51 1.42 7.22
C PHE A 206 9.02 -0.03 7.20
N ILE A 207 7.72 -0.27 7.37
CA ILE A 207 7.14 -1.63 7.32
C ILE A 207 7.45 -2.29 5.97
N THR A 208 7.26 -1.58 4.86
CA THR A 208 7.50 -2.09 3.50
C THR A 208 8.98 -2.37 3.25
N VAL A 209 9.88 -1.48 3.72
CA VAL A 209 11.33 -1.65 3.62
C VAL A 209 11.79 -2.80 4.50
N SER A 210 11.29 -2.92 5.73
CA SER A 210 11.59 -4.02 6.65
C SER A 210 11.09 -5.36 6.11
N SER A 211 9.85 -5.44 5.61
CA SER A 211 9.31 -6.67 5.02
C SER A 211 10.11 -7.09 3.78
N THR A 212 10.51 -6.12 2.96
CA THR A 212 11.38 -6.35 1.80
C THR A 212 12.75 -6.83 2.26
N ALA A 213 13.39 -6.17 3.23
CA ALA A 213 14.69 -6.56 3.76
C ALA A 213 14.70 -7.98 4.33
N ILE A 214 13.68 -8.38 5.09
CA ILE A 214 13.51 -9.75 5.60
C ILE A 214 13.44 -10.74 4.42
N PHE A 215 12.68 -10.40 3.38
CA PHE A 215 12.60 -11.24 2.19
C PHE A 215 13.95 -11.37 1.47
N TYR A 216 14.74 -10.30 1.40
CA TYR A 216 16.11 -10.35 0.87
C TYR A 216 17.04 -11.26 1.68
N ILE A 217 16.97 -11.16 3.00
CA ILE A 217 17.74 -12.03 3.92
C ILE A 217 17.34 -13.49 3.68
N LEU A 218 16.04 -13.78 3.58
CA LEU A 218 15.55 -15.12 3.29
C LEU A 218 16.08 -15.65 1.94
N VAL A 219 15.97 -14.86 0.87
CA VAL A 219 16.49 -15.23 -0.46
C VAL A 219 18.00 -15.45 -0.42
N PHE A 220 18.74 -14.64 0.33
CA PHE A 220 20.18 -14.78 0.52
C PHE A 220 20.52 -16.09 1.25
N LEU A 221 19.85 -16.39 2.37
CA LEU A 221 20.03 -17.62 3.13
C LEU A 221 19.68 -18.87 2.31
N LEU A 222 18.55 -18.86 1.60
CA LEU A 222 18.16 -19.91 0.66
C LEU A 222 19.20 -20.07 -0.45
N SER A 223 19.72 -18.95 -0.98
CA SER A 223 20.78 -18.99 -1.98
C SER A 223 22.04 -19.66 -1.45
N ILE A 224 22.43 -19.44 -0.19
CA ILE A 224 23.59 -20.11 0.43
C ILE A 224 23.31 -21.61 0.58
N LEU A 225 22.13 -21.97 1.09
CA LEU A 225 21.71 -23.35 1.31
C LEU A 225 21.75 -24.14 0.01
N ILE A 226 21.10 -23.64 -1.04
CA ILE A 226 21.06 -24.30 -2.36
C ILE A 226 22.48 -24.45 -2.92
N ARG A 227 23.34 -23.42 -2.79
CA ARG A 227 24.73 -23.46 -3.28
C ARG A 227 25.62 -24.45 -2.51
N LYS A 228 25.31 -24.74 -1.24
CA LYS A 228 26.08 -25.70 -0.43
C LYS A 228 25.88 -27.13 -0.93
N PHE A 229 24.68 -27.47 -1.39
CA PHE A 229 24.33 -28.85 -1.73
C PHE A 229 24.32 -29.15 -3.24
N LYS A 230 24.28 -28.14 -4.10
CA LYS A 230 24.19 -28.33 -5.56
C LYS A 230 25.48 -28.06 -6.33
N LEU A 231 25.60 -28.71 -7.48
CA LEU A 231 26.61 -28.41 -8.49
C LEU A 231 26.48 -26.96 -8.95
N LYS A 232 27.62 -26.25 -8.97
CA LYS A 232 27.70 -24.81 -9.27
C LYS A 232 28.16 -24.55 -10.69
N THR A 233 28.98 -25.43 -11.24
CA THR A 233 29.60 -25.28 -12.54
C THR A 233 29.24 -26.44 -13.45
N TRP A 234 29.20 -26.15 -14.75
CA TRP A 234 28.97 -27.11 -15.81
C TRP A 234 30.11 -26.96 -16.83
N ARG A 235 30.71 -28.09 -17.21
CA ARG A 235 31.81 -28.12 -18.18
C ARG A 235 31.32 -28.71 -19.49
N ILE A 236 31.58 -27.99 -20.58
CA ILE A 236 31.41 -28.48 -21.95
C ILE A 236 32.70 -28.13 -22.66
N ASP A 237 33.33 -29.14 -23.25
CA ASP A 237 34.64 -29.06 -23.88
C ASP A 237 35.68 -28.43 -22.93
N SER A 238 36.26 -27.28 -23.31
CA SER A 238 37.25 -26.51 -22.56
C SER A 238 36.68 -25.31 -21.78
N MET A 239 35.35 -25.16 -21.77
CA MET A 239 34.66 -24.01 -21.18
C MET A 239 33.93 -24.40 -19.89
N GLU A 240 34.16 -23.65 -18.82
CA GLU A 240 33.46 -23.83 -17.54
C GLU A 240 32.45 -22.71 -17.30
N TYR A 241 31.18 -23.10 -17.19
CA TYR A 241 30.05 -22.20 -16.96
C TYR A 241 29.58 -22.28 -15.51
N GLU A 242 29.64 -21.17 -14.77
CA GLU A 242 29.08 -21.08 -13.42
C GLU A 242 27.60 -20.66 -13.47
N PHE A 243 26.69 -21.45 -12.89
CA PHE A 243 25.27 -21.10 -12.81
C PHE A 243 25.05 -19.87 -11.91
N ALA A 244 24.15 -18.98 -12.33
CA ALA A 244 23.81 -17.80 -11.56
C ALA A 244 23.02 -18.16 -10.29
N SER A 245 23.53 -17.73 -9.13
CA SER A 245 22.87 -17.95 -7.84
C SER A 245 21.51 -17.27 -7.74
N LEU A 246 20.63 -17.81 -6.90
CA LEU A 246 19.30 -17.25 -6.65
C LEU A 246 19.37 -15.78 -6.25
N PHE A 247 20.28 -15.42 -5.34
CA PHE A 247 20.44 -14.04 -4.89
C PHE A 247 20.84 -13.07 -6.02
N ARG A 248 21.75 -13.47 -6.93
CA ARG A 248 22.14 -12.61 -8.08
C ARG A 248 20.98 -12.42 -9.06
N ARG A 249 20.21 -13.47 -9.32
CA ARG A 249 19.02 -13.38 -10.17
C ARG A 249 17.98 -12.45 -9.56
N PHE A 250 17.79 -12.54 -8.24
CA PHE A 250 16.86 -11.68 -7.51
C PHE A 250 17.32 -10.21 -7.50
N LEU A 251 18.60 -9.96 -7.21
CA LEU A 251 19.18 -8.61 -7.24
C LEU A 251 19.04 -7.95 -8.61
N ALA A 252 19.32 -8.69 -9.70
CA ALA A 252 19.13 -8.21 -11.06
C ALA A 252 17.68 -7.78 -11.30
N LYS A 253 16.72 -8.62 -10.88
CA LYS A 253 15.29 -8.31 -11.01
C LYS A 253 14.92 -7.04 -10.25
N THR A 254 15.44 -6.82 -9.05
CA THR A 254 15.13 -5.59 -8.30
C THR A 254 15.65 -4.36 -9.00
N ILE A 255 16.90 -4.39 -9.49
CA ILE A 255 17.47 -3.26 -10.25
C ILE A 255 16.56 -2.94 -11.45
N ASP A 256 16.18 -3.96 -12.22
CA ASP A 256 15.25 -3.81 -13.35
C ASP A 256 13.88 -3.26 -12.90
N SER A 257 13.37 -3.69 -11.73
CA SER A 257 12.07 -3.24 -11.21
C SER A 257 12.09 -1.77 -10.80
N ILE A 258 13.19 -1.30 -10.19
CA ILE A 258 13.37 0.13 -9.85
C ILE A 258 13.40 0.97 -11.13
N LEU A 259 14.16 0.52 -12.14
CA LEU A 259 14.23 1.20 -13.44
C LEU A 259 12.86 1.31 -14.13
N LEU A 260 12.01 0.29 -14.02
CA LEU A 260 10.68 0.26 -14.62
C LEU A 260 9.63 1.07 -13.84
N ILE A 261 9.78 1.21 -12.51
CA ILE A 261 8.84 1.96 -11.67
C ILE A 261 9.00 3.48 -11.83
N ILE A 262 10.23 3.97 -11.95
CA ILE A 262 10.52 5.41 -11.97
C ILE A 262 9.69 6.17 -13.03
N PRO A 263 9.64 5.75 -14.31
CA PRO A 263 8.89 6.46 -15.35
C PRO A 263 7.39 6.55 -15.09
N VAL A 264 6.83 5.59 -14.32
CA VAL A 264 5.40 5.55 -14.00
C VAL A 264 5.09 6.35 -12.74
N SER A 265 6.02 6.36 -11.77
CA SER A 265 5.84 7.09 -10.51
C SER A 265 5.89 8.60 -10.65
N ILE A 266 6.68 9.14 -11.59
CA ILE A 266 6.85 10.59 -11.76
C ILE A 266 5.56 11.26 -12.24
N PRO A 267 4.90 10.82 -13.33
CA PRO A 267 3.62 11.38 -13.75
C PRO A 267 2.52 11.20 -12.72
N LEU A 268 2.49 10.04 -12.04
CA LEU A 268 1.52 9.77 -10.99
C LEU A 268 1.68 10.73 -9.81
N TYR A 269 2.92 11.04 -9.40
CA TYR A 269 3.20 12.02 -8.36
C TYR A 269 2.68 13.41 -8.72
N PHE A 270 2.92 13.86 -9.96
CA PHE A 270 2.40 15.16 -10.42
C PHE A 270 0.87 15.17 -10.53
N ALA A 271 0.26 14.09 -11.02
CA ALA A 271 -1.19 13.97 -11.08
C ALA A 271 -1.82 14.04 -9.69
N LEU A 272 -1.25 13.37 -8.69
CA LEU A 272 -1.77 13.38 -7.31
C LEU A 272 -1.62 14.74 -6.59
N LYS A 273 -0.86 15.68 -7.15
CA LYS A 273 -0.69 17.03 -6.60
C LYS A 273 -1.82 17.99 -7.03
N GLU A 274 -2.51 17.67 -8.12
CA GLU A 274 -3.60 18.48 -8.66
C GLU A 274 -4.94 18.09 -8.02
N ASP A 275 -5.72 19.09 -7.60
CA ASP A 275 -7.00 18.86 -6.90
C ASP A 275 -8.06 18.20 -7.81
N ILE A 276 -7.89 18.29 -9.14
CA ILE A 276 -8.77 17.73 -10.17
C ILE A 276 -9.01 16.22 -9.98
N TYR A 277 -8.05 15.49 -9.40
CA TYR A 277 -8.14 14.04 -9.21
C TYR A 277 -8.85 13.63 -7.90
N PHE A 278 -9.00 14.56 -6.96
CA PHE A 278 -9.67 14.33 -5.69
C PHE A 278 -11.18 14.56 -5.77
N ASP A 279 -11.63 15.42 -6.68
CA ASP A 279 -13.05 15.70 -6.91
C ASP A 279 -13.80 14.55 -7.62
N ASN A 280 -13.07 13.71 -8.37
CA ASN A 280 -13.67 12.58 -9.09
C ASN A 280 -12.90 11.27 -8.84
N PRO A 281 -13.43 10.38 -7.96
CA PRO A 281 -12.75 9.14 -7.58
C PRO A 281 -12.54 8.18 -8.76
N PHE A 282 -13.31 8.30 -9.85
CA PHE A 282 -13.14 7.47 -11.04
C PHE A 282 -11.86 7.80 -11.82
N ILE A 283 -11.39 9.04 -11.81
CA ILE A 283 -10.17 9.44 -12.52
C ILE A 283 -8.94 8.82 -11.84
N LEU A 284 -8.88 8.87 -10.51
CA LEU A 284 -7.82 8.24 -9.74
C LEU A 284 -7.79 6.72 -9.94
N PHE A 285 -8.97 6.08 -9.97
CA PHE A 285 -9.08 4.65 -10.24
C PHE A 285 -8.61 4.28 -11.65
N ALA A 286 -9.04 5.04 -12.66
CA ALA A 286 -8.63 4.85 -14.06
C ALA A 286 -7.11 5.04 -14.23
N LEU A 287 -6.54 6.07 -13.61
CA LEU A 287 -5.09 6.32 -13.64
C LEU A 287 -4.31 5.18 -12.99
N THR A 288 -4.78 4.66 -11.85
CA THR A 288 -4.16 3.53 -11.15
C THR A 288 -4.17 2.26 -12.02
N ILE A 289 -5.30 1.96 -12.67
CA ILE A 289 -5.40 0.83 -13.60
C ILE A 289 -4.45 1.02 -14.78
N PHE A 290 -4.47 2.19 -15.40
CA PHE A 290 -3.64 2.52 -16.55
C PHE A 290 -2.14 2.35 -16.23
N SER A 291 -1.68 2.94 -15.10
CA SER A 291 -0.32 2.79 -14.61
C SER A 291 0.05 1.32 -14.35
N SER A 292 -0.86 0.53 -13.77
CA SER A 292 -0.62 -0.89 -13.50
C SER A 292 -0.46 -1.71 -14.79
N VAL A 293 -1.32 -1.47 -15.78
CA VAL A 293 -1.25 -2.13 -17.09
C VAL A 293 0.06 -1.77 -17.81
N LEU A 294 0.47 -0.49 -17.77
CA LEU A 294 1.73 -0.05 -18.34
C LEU A 294 2.94 -0.74 -17.68
N ILE A 295 2.97 -0.88 -16.36
CA ILE A 295 4.05 -1.59 -15.66
C ILE A 295 4.09 -3.06 -16.08
N ILE A 296 2.95 -3.73 -16.14
CA ILE A 296 2.87 -5.16 -16.49
C ILE A 296 3.38 -5.37 -17.92
N LEU A 297 2.79 -4.66 -18.89
CA LEU A 297 3.16 -4.80 -20.30
C LEU A 297 4.58 -4.30 -20.57
N GLY A 298 4.93 -3.13 -20.05
CA GLY A 298 6.26 -2.54 -20.18
C GLY A 298 7.34 -3.47 -19.62
N SER A 299 7.11 -4.06 -18.44
CA SER A 299 8.04 -5.06 -17.90
C SER A 299 8.12 -6.28 -18.82
N PHE A 300 7.00 -6.83 -19.26
CA PHE A 300 6.98 -8.03 -20.10
C PHE A 300 7.79 -7.84 -21.38
N PHE A 301 7.59 -6.74 -22.10
CA PHE A 301 8.34 -6.43 -23.32
C PHE A 301 9.81 -6.12 -23.03
N TYR A 302 10.09 -5.34 -21.97
CA TYR A 302 11.46 -5.05 -21.54
C TYR A 302 12.28 -6.32 -21.34
N TYR A 303 11.78 -7.27 -20.54
CA TYR A 303 12.51 -8.52 -20.31
C TYR A 303 12.58 -9.38 -21.58
N SER A 304 11.48 -9.52 -22.33
CA SER A 304 11.43 -10.42 -23.49
C SER A 304 12.36 -9.97 -24.61
N ILE A 305 12.39 -8.68 -24.92
CA ILE A 305 13.21 -8.10 -25.99
C ILE A 305 14.67 -8.10 -25.58
N LEU A 306 15.00 -7.58 -24.39
CA LEU A 306 16.40 -7.47 -23.97
C LEU A 306 17.07 -8.84 -23.79
N GLU A 307 16.36 -9.78 -23.15
CA GLU A 307 16.88 -11.15 -23.02
C GLU A 307 16.93 -11.89 -24.35
N GLY A 308 15.99 -11.60 -25.25
CA GLY A 308 15.95 -12.18 -26.59
C GLY A 308 17.11 -11.76 -27.48
N LEU A 309 17.46 -10.47 -27.45
CA LEU A 309 18.49 -9.86 -28.29
C LEU A 309 19.90 -9.99 -27.71
N TRP A 310 20.05 -9.67 -26.42
CA TRP A 310 21.37 -9.57 -25.77
C TRP A 310 21.61 -10.64 -24.71
N GLY A 311 20.61 -11.47 -24.39
CA GLY A 311 20.68 -12.42 -23.28
C GLY A 311 20.71 -11.75 -21.90
N LYS A 312 20.55 -10.43 -21.82
CA LYS A 312 20.71 -9.65 -20.59
C LYS A 312 19.78 -8.45 -20.57
N THR A 313 19.20 -8.19 -19.40
CA THR A 313 18.62 -6.88 -19.04
C THR A 313 19.67 -6.00 -18.38
N ILE A 314 19.36 -4.73 -18.12
CA ILE A 314 20.27 -3.78 -17.47
C ILE A 314 20.69 -4.31 -16.08
N GLY A 315 19.74 -4.76 -15.27
CA GLY A 315 20.01 -5.36 -13.97
C GLY A 315 20.86 -6.62 -14.05
N LYS A 316 20.67 -7.45 -15.09
CA LYS A 316 21.51 -8.64 -15.33
C LYS A 316 22.93 -8.27 -15.77
N MET A 317 23.10 -7.23 -16.57
CA MET A 317 24.41 -6.68 -16.94
C MET A 317 25.15 -6.22 -15.68
N MET A 318 24.49 -5.44 -14.82
CA MET A 318 25.07 -4.98 -13.55
C MET A 318 25.43 -6.14 -12.60
N CYS A 319 24.62 -7.20 -12.58
CA CYS A 319 24.89 -8.39 -11.76
C CYS A 319 25.90 -9.37 -12.38
N GLY A 320 26.34 -9.12 -13.61
CA GLY A 320 27.29 -9.97 -14.36
C GLY A 320 26.74 -11.36 -14.66
N ILE A 321 25.46 -11.45 -15.06
CA ILE A 321 24.80 -12.71 -15.43
C ILE A 321 24.19 -12.63 -16.83
N ILE A 322 24.16 -13.77 -17.53
CA ILE A 322 23.70 -13.90 -18.91
C ILE A 322 22.76 -15.08 -19.07
N VAL A 323 21.74 -14.90 -19.91
CA VAL A 323 20.85 -15.94 -20.39
C VAL A 323 21.45 -16.57 -21.64
N LEU A 324 21.55 -17.89 -21.61
CA LEU A 324 21.90 -18.70 -22.76
C LEU A 324 20.83 -19.77 -22.98
N LYS A 325 20.86 -20.42 -24.14
CA LYS A 325 20.15 -21.68 -24.35
C LYS A 325 20.77 -22.78 -23.50
N ASP A 326 20.07 -23.89 -23.34
CA ASP A 326 20.51 -25.08 -22.61
C ASP A 326 21.78 -25.75 -23.18
N ASP A 327 22.10 -25.48 -24.46
CA ASP A 327 23.34 -25.77 -25.17
C ASP A 327 24.42 -24.68 -25.02
N PHE A 328 24.18 -23.68 -24.16
CA PHE A 328 25.07 -22.53 -23.89
C PHE A 328 25.31 -21.58 -25.07
N THR A 329 24.49 -21.64 -26.12
CA THR A 329 24.50 -20.66 -27.22
C THR A 329 23.62 -19.43 -26.93
N LYS A 330 23.73 -18.38 -27.76
CA LYS A 330 22.94 -17.15 -27.61
C LYS A 330 21.44 -17.45 -27.73
N CYS A 331 20.65 -16.76 -26.90
CA CYS A 331 19.19 -16.86 -26.91
C CYS A 331 18.59 -16.20 -28.15
N ASN A 332 17.30 -16.46 -28.41
CA ASN A 332 16.50 -15.75 -29.42
C ASN A 332 15.29 -15.08 -28.75
N ILE A 333 14.65 -14.17 -29.49
CA ILE A 333 13.49 -13.41 -29.00
C ILE A 333 12.35 -14.32 -28.54
N TRP A 334 12.06 -15.40 -29.29
CA TRP A 334 10.98 -16.32 -28.93
C TRP A 334 11.18 -16.99 -27.57
N ARG A 335 12.40 -17.44 -27.27
CA ARG A 335 12.73 -17.99 -25.96
C ARG A 335 12.66 -16.91 -24.88
N GLY A 336 13.11 -15.69 -25.17
CA GLY A 336 12.92 -14.53 -24.27
C GLY A 336 11.44 -14.31 -23.91
N PHE A 337 10.56 -14.36 -24.91
CA PHE A 337 9.11 -14.22 -24.73
C PHE A 337 8.51 -15.34 -23.89
N LEU A 338 8.77 -16.61 -24.25
CA LEU A 338 8.19 -17.76 -23.53
C LEU A 338 8.60 -17.79 -22.05
N ARG A 339 9.84 -17.42 -21.74
CA ARG A 339 10.33 -17.31 -20.35
C ARG A 339 9.61 -16.27 -19.53
N ASN A 340 9.29 -15.13 -20.15
CA ASN A 340 8.60 -14.04 -19.48
C ASN A 340 7.09 -14.26 -19.42
N PHE A 341 6.53 -15.04 -20.36
CA PHE A 341 5.15 -15.47 -20.30
C PHE A 341 4.92 -16.44 -19.13
N MET A 342 5.79 -17.45 -19.01
CA MET A 342 5.78 -18.38 -17.87
C MET A 342 6.12 -17.70 -16.53
N ARG A 343 6.62 -16.46 -16.55
CA ARG A 343 6.88 -15.69 -15.32
C ARG A 343 5.59 -15.39 -14.55
N ILE A 344 4.44 -15.35 -15.21
CA ILE A 344 3.14 -15.19 -14.55
C ILE A 344 2.93 -16.32 -13.54
N ILE A 345 3.31 -17.55 -13.92
CA ILE A 345 3.24 -18.73 -13.05
C ILE A 345 4.36 -18.70 -12.01
N ASP A 346 5.58 -18.32 -12.41
CA ASP A 346 6.69 -18.18 -11.46
C ASP A 346 6.36 -17.17 -10.35
N ASN A 347 5.59 -16.11 -10.63
CA ASN A 347 5.21 -15.09 -9.65
C ASN A 347 4.28 -15.60 -8.54
N PHE A 348 3.70 -16.79 -8.68
CA PHE A 348 2.76 -17.34 -7.71
C PHE A 348 3.44 -17.62 -6.35
N ILE A 349 2.76 -17.30 -5.26
CA ILE A 349 3.27 -17.40 -3.87
C ILE A 349 4.68 -16.79 -3.74
N TYR A 350 4.85 -15.51 -4.09
CA TYR A 350 6.10 -14.77 -3.90
C TYR A 350 7.35 -15.45 -4.51
N TYR A 351 7.26 -15.92 -5.76
CA TYR A 351 8.35 -16.61 -6.45
C TYR A 351 8.73 -18.00 -5.91
N LEU A 352 7.93 -18.57 -5.01
CA LEU A 352 8.21 -19.90 -4.45
C LEU A 352 8.34 -20.97 -5.54
N VAL A 353 7.50 -20.91 -6.57
CA VAL A 353 7.57 -21.82 -7.73
C VAL A 353 8.94 -21.76 -8.40
N ALA A 354 9.49 -20.55 -8.62
CA ALA A 354 10.81 -20.37 -9.22
C ALA A 354 11.93 -20.92 -8.33
N VAL A 355 11.85 -20.70 -7.01
CA VAL A 355 12.86 -21.20 -6.07
C VAL A 355 12.85 -22.73 -6.01
N VAL A 356 11.66 -23.33 -5.92
CA VAL A 356 11.49 -24.80 -5.84
C VAL A 356 11.96 -25.48 -7.13
N THR A 357 11.57 -24.95 -8.29
CA THR A 357 12.02 -25.49 -9.59
C THR A 357 13.53 -25.35 -9.77
N MET A 358 14.12 -24.22 -9.39
CA MET A 358 15.58 -24.05 -9.40
C MET A 358 16.29 -25.01 -8.44
N ALA A 359 15.71 -25.29 -7.27
CA ALA A 359 16.24 -26.27 -6.34
C ALA A 359 16.16 -27.71 -6.91
N GLY A 360 15.09 -28.06 -7.62
CA GLY A 360 14.85 -29.39 -8.18
C GLY A 360 15.61 -29.73 -9.47
N THR A 361 16.05 -28.73 -10.24
CA THR A 361 16.64 -28.94 -11.58
C THR A 361 18.17 -28.89 -11.56
N MET A 362 18.86 -29.79 -12.29
CA MET A 362 20.34 -29.83 -12.26
C MET A 362 21.00 -28.51 -12.72
N LYS A 363 20.45 -27.86 -13.76
CA LYS A 363 20.97 -26.63 -14.35
C LYS A 363 20.44 -25.33 -13.70
N TRP A 364 19.85 -25.41 -12.50
CA TRP A 364 19.31 -24.26 -11.75
C TRP A 364 18.31 -23.45 -12.58
N GLN A 365 17.37 -24.15 -13.21
CA GLN A 365 16.36 -23.57 -14.11
C GLN A 365 15.06 -23.34 -13.33
N ARG A 366 14.48 -22.14 -13.47
CA ARG A 366 13.09 -21.88 -13.06
C ARG A 366 12.11 -22.51 -14.06
N LEU A 367 10.82 -22.51 -13.76
CA LEU A 367 9.79 -23.07 -14.64
C LEU A 367 9.84 -22.46 -16.05
N GLY A 368 9.95 -21.13 -16.15
CA GLY A 368 10.09 -20.46 -17.46
C GLY A 368 11.37 -20.82 -18.20
N ASP A 369 12.47 -21.08 -17.48
CA ASP A 369 13.74 -21.48 -18.08
C ASP A 369 13.67 -22.88 -18.67
N LEU A 370 12.96 -23.80 -17.99
CA LEU A 370 12.68 -25.16 -18.48
C LEU A 370 11.82 -25.11 -19.74
N ALA A 371 10.71 -24.37 -19.71
CA ALA A 371 9.78 -24.26 -20.83
C ALA A 371 10.45 -23.70 -22.10
N ALA A 372 11.38 -22.76 -21.93
CA ALA A 372 12.09 -22.15 -23.05
C ALA A 372 13.44 -22.80 -23.38
N GLY A 373 13.83 -23.87 -22.68
CA GLY A 373 15.12 -24.54 -22.87
C GLY A 373 16.31 -23.58 -22.71
N THR A 374 16.35 -22.83 -21.61
CA THR A 374 17.39 -21.82 -21.35
C THR A 374 18.03 -22.02 -19.99
N VAL A 375 19.21 -21.44 -19.80
CA VAL A 375 19.94 -21.40 -18.53
C VAL A 375 20.44 -19.98 -18.26
N VAL A 376 20.71 -19.67 -16.99
CA VAL A 376 21.36 -18.40 -16.63
C VAL A 376 22.66 -18.71 -15.92
N VAL A 377 23.73 -18.17 -16.49
CA VAL A 377 25.10 -18.38 -16.04
C VAL A 377 25.76 -17.04 -15.73
N ARG A 378 26.93 -17.08 -15.10
CA ARG A 378 27.76 -15.88 -14.96
C ARG A 378 28.37 -15.51 -16.30
N ASP A 379 28.46 -14.21 -16.52
CA ASP A 379 28.96 -13.64 -17.77
C ASP A 379 30.49 -13.74 -17.93
N ARG A 380 31.20 -14.21 -16.89
CA ARG A 380 32.64 -14.47 -16.95
C ARG A 380 32.86 -15.95 -17.16
N VAL A 381 33.06 -16.36 -18.42
CA VAL A 381 33.51 -17.72 -18.70
C VAL A 381 34.97 -17.83 -18.33
N LYS A 382 35.32 -18.80 -17.48
CA LYS A 382 36.72 -19.16 -17.25
C LYS A 382 37.12 -20.17 -18.33
N LYS A 383 38.15 -19.84 -19.11
CA LYS A 383 38.87 -20.86 -19.88
C LYS A 383 39.64 -21.71 -18.88
N GLY A 384 39.40 -23.01 -18.92
CA GLY A 384 40.07 -23.99 -18.06
C GLY A 384 41.54 -24.12 -18.37
#